data_AF-A0A2I3MBQ6-F1
#
_entry.id   AF-A0A2I3MBQ6-F1
#
_cell.length_a   1.000
_cell.length_b   1.000
_cell.length_c   1.000
_cell.angle_alpha   90.00
_cell.angle_beta   90.00
_cell.angle_gamma   90.00
#
_symmetry.space_group_name_H-M   'P 1'
#
loop_
_entity.id
_entity.type
_entity.pdbx_description
1 polymer ?
#
loop_
_entity_poly.entity_id
_entity_poly.type
_entity_poly.pdbx_seq_one_letter_code
_entity_poly.pdbx_strand_id
1 'polypeptide(L)'
;MLEAPGPSHGCEPCNPSASRATCAGQMLEVQPGLYLGGVAAVAEPDHLREAGITAVLTVDSEEPSFKAGPGVEGLWRLFVPALDKPETDLLSHLDRCVAFIGQARAEGRAVLVHCHAGVSRSVAIITAFLMKTDLLPFEKAYEKLQILKPEAKMNEGFEWQLKLYQAMGYEVDTSSAIYKQYRLQKVTEKYPELQNLPQELFAVDPTTVSQGLKDEVLYKCRKCRRSLFRSSSILDHHEGSGPIAFAHKRMTPSFMLTTGRQAQCTSYFIEPVQWMESALLGVMDGQLLCPKCSAKLGSFNWYGEQCSCGRWITPAFQIHKNRVDEMKILPVLRSQTRKI
;
A
#
# COMPACT_ATOMS: atom_id res chain seq x y z
N MET A 1 89.49 25.42 0.99
CA MET A 1 88.82 24.10 1.05
C MET A 1 87.33 24.39 1.25
N LEU A 2 86.58 24.51 0.14
CA LEU A 2 85.55 23.57 -0.36
C LEU A 2 84.28 23.60 0.53
N GLU A 3 83.02 23.75 0.11
CA GLU A 3 82.24 23.99 -1.12
C GLU A 3 80.78 24.24 -0.64
N ALA A 4 79.92 24.91 -1.42
CA ALA A 4 78.43 24.91 -1.26
C ALA A 4 77.82 23.65 -1.95
N PRO A 5 76.50 23.28 -1.96
CA PRO A 5 75.23 24.05 -1.83
C PRO A 5 74.03 23.33 -1.07
N GLY A 6 72.81 23.92 -1.06
CA GLY A 6 71.54 23.42 -0.39
C GLY A 6 70.82 22.23 -1.07
N PRO A 7 69.47 22.01 -1.06
CA PRO A 7 68.30 22.66 -0.39
C PRO A 7 67.20 21.70 0.22
N SER A 8 66.11 22.27 0.79
CA SER A 8 64.70 21.79 0.89
C SER A 8 64.29 20.34 1.33
N HIS A 9 63.52 20.23 2.43
CA HIS A 9 62.48 19.21 2.75
C HIS A 9 61.56 19.84 3.83
N GLY A 10 60.22 19.80 3.85
CA GLY A 10 59.23 18.89 3.28
C GLY A 10 58.24 18.58 4.41
N CYS A 11 57.21 19.42 4.63
CA CYS A 11 56.12 19.12 5.56
C CYS A 11 55.18 18.11 4.91
N GLU A 12 55.05 16.92 5.49
CA GLU A 12 53.94 16.01 5.21
C GLU A 12 52.65 16.51 5.87
N PRO A 13 51.52 16.45 5.16
CA PRO A 13 50.25 16.18 5.81
C PRO A 13 49.67 14.84 5.33
N CYS A 14 49.23 14.06 6.31
CA CYS A 14 48.44 12.85 6.19
C CYS A 14 47.31 12.97 5.16
N ASN A 15 47.16 11.95 4.32
CA ASN A 15 46.03 11.74 3.43
C ASN A 15 44.70 11.62 4.19
N PRO A 16 43.71 12.47 3.92
CA PRO A 16 42.31 12.17 4.15
C PRO A 16 41.64 12.09 2.78
N SER A 17 41.49 10.88 2.21
CA SER A 17 40.65 10.73 1.02
C SER A 17 39.18 10.85 1.42
N ALA A 18 38.78 12.11 1.49
CA ALA A 18 37.46 12.67 1.64
C ALA A 18 36.39 11.95 0.81
N SER A 19 35.37 11.46 1.52
CA SER A 19 33.96 11.84 1.32
C SER A 19 33.76 12.84 0.16
N ARG A 20 33.43 12.34 -1.04
CA ARG A 20 32.87 13.16 -2.11
C ARG A 20 31.38 13.34 -1.90
N ALA A 21 31.03 14.25 -0.99
CA ALA A 21 29.75 14.92 -1.02
C ALA A 21 29.91 16.13 -1.95
N THR A 22 29.26 16.11 -3.12
CA THR A 22 29.11 17.32 -3.94
C THR A 22 27.64 17.69 -4.06
N CYS A 23 27.41 18.97 -3.81
CA CYS A 23 26.14 19.63 -3.59
C CYS A 23 25.45 19.99 -4.92
N ALA A 24 24.11 19.93 -4.90
CA ALA A 24 23.16 20.46 -5.90
C ALA A 24 23.32 19.93 -7.34
N GLY A 25 22.56 18.87 -7.67
CA GLY A 25 22.46 18.30 -9.02
C GLY A 25 22.90 16.84 -9.11
N GLN A 26 23.57 16.32 -8.09
CA GLN A 26 24.11 14.97 -8.09
C GLN A 26 23.08 13.94 -7.61
N MET A 27 22.89 12.93 -8.45
CA MET A 27 22.35 11.63 -8.06
C MET A 27 23.22 11.04 -6.93
N LEU A 28 22.58 10.46 -5.92
CA LEU A 28 23.22 9.81 -4.79
C LEU A 28 23.24 8.29 -5.01
N GLU A 29 24.40 7.67 -4.91
CA GLU A 29 24.49 6.20 -4.91
C GLU A 29 24.07 5.65 -3.55
N VAL A 30 22.96 4.91 -3.51
CA VAL A 30 22.39 4.30 -2.29
C VAL A 30 23.06 2.96 -1.99
N GLN A 31 23.28 2.17 -3.06
CA GLN A 31 24.01 0.91 -3.08
C GLN A 31 24.72 0.80 -4.42
N PRO A 32 25.74 -0.06 -4.57
CA PRO A 32 26.40 -0.27 -5.86
C PRO A 32 25.40 -0.47 -7.01
N GLY A 33 25.42 0.46 -7.97
CA GLY A 33 24.54 0.47 -9.14
C GLY A 33 23.08 0.88 -8.89
N LEU A 34 22.75 1.46 -7.73
CA LEU A 34 21.41 1.98 -7.41
C LEU A 34 21.52 3.44 -6.96
N TYR A 35 20.95 4.33 -7.76
CA TYR A 35 21.04 5.77 -7.58
C TYR A 35 19.67 6.39 -7.28
N LEU A 36 19.67 7.44 -6.46
CA LEU A 36 18.52 8.27 -6.12
C LEU A 36 18.77 9.70 -6.59
N GLY A 37 17.80 10.33 -7.25
CA GLY A 37 17.95 11.71 -7.73
C GLY A 37 16.67 12.55 -7.74
N GLY A 38 16.85 13.84 -8.02
CA GLY A 38 15.80 14.77 -8.45
C GLY A 38 15.79 14.94 -9.97
N VAL A 39 15.00 15.89 -10.49
CA VAL A 39 14.88 16.15 -11.93
C VAL A 39 16.20 16.58 -12.58
N ALA A 40 17.06 17.26 -11.82
CA ALA A 40 18.39 17.64 -12.27
C ALA A 40 19.26 16.42 -12.68
N ALA A 41 19.02 15.25 -12.07
CA ALA A 41 19.76 14.02 -12.39
C ALA A 41 19.43 13.45 -13.78
N VAL A 42 18.26 13.79 -14.34
CA VAL A 42 17.83 13.37 -15.69
C VAL A 42 17.87 14.50 -16.71
N ALA A 43 18.14 15.73 -16.28
CA ALA A 43 18.25 16.89 -17.18
C ALA A 43 19.51 16.84 -18.07
N GLU A 44 20.59 16.22 -17.57
CA GLU A 44 21.89 16.11 -18.24
C GLU A 44 22.21 14.63 -18.54
N PRO A 45 21.99 14.16 -19.79
CA PRO A 45 22.21 12.75 -20.16
C PRO A 45 23.64 12.25 -19.93
N ASP A 46 24.64 13.13 -19.96
CA ASP A 46 26.03 12.76 -19.76
C ASP A 46 26.29 12.23 -18.34
N HIS A 47 25.60 12.75 -17.32
CA HIS A 47 25.71 12.20 -15.96
C HIS A 47 25.19 10.76 -15.86
N LEU A 48 24.11 10.43 -16.60
CA LEU A 48 23.61 9.06 -16.66
C LEU A 48 24.63 8.12 -17.31
N ARG A 49 25.27 8.59 -18.40
CA ARG A 49 26.29 7.83 -19.13
C ARG A 49 27.56 7.61 -18.30
N GLU A 50 28.06 8.65 -17.64
CA GLU A 50 29.24 8.59 -16.78
C GLU A 50 29.04 7.63 -15.59
N ALA A 51 27.82 7.59 -15.03
CA ALA A 51 27.44 6.65 -13.98
C ALA A 51 27.04 5.26 -14.50
N GLY A 52 27.08 5.02 -15.83
CA GLY A 52 26.69 3.75 -16.44
C GLY A 52 25.20 3.39 -16.28
N ILE A 53 24.35 4.37 -15.97
CA ILE A 53 22.92 4.17 -15.74
C ILE A 53 22.23 3.83 -17.06
N THR A 54 21.59 2.66 -17.07
CA THR A 54 20.88 2.12 -18.24
C THR A 54 19.44 1.75 -17.93
N ALA A 55 18.96 2.05 -16.71
CA ALA A 55 17.57 1.96 -16.31
C ALA A 55 17.15 3.18 -15.48
N VAL A 56 16.01 3.80 -15.81
CA VAL A 56 15.47 4.96 -15.11
C VAL A 56 14.03 4.69 -14.68
N LEU A 57 13.77 4.83 -13.38
CA LEU A 57 12.44 4.82 -12.79
C LEU A 57 12.07 6.25 -12.39
N THR A 58 11.10 6.82 -13.10
CA THR A 58 10.54 8.14 -12.84
C THR A 58 9.27 8.01 -12.01
N VAL A 59 9.23 8.65 -10.84
CA VAL A 59 8.01 8.86 -10.06
C VAL A 59 7.73 10.35 -9.94
N ASP A 60 6.95 10.88 -10.88
CA ASP A 60 6.67 12.32 -10.96
C ASP A 60 5.29 12.63 -11.56
N SER A 61 4.90 13.90 -11.61
CA SER A 61 3.65 14.32 -12.25
C SER A 61 3.70 14.20 -13.78
N GLU A 62 4.88 14.34 -14.35
CA GLU A 62 5.12 14.35 -15.79
C GLU A 62 6.29 13.44 -16.14
N GLU A 63 6.23 12.80 -17.30
CA GLU A 63 7.33 11.98 -17.79
C GLU A 63 8.44 12.91 -18.33
N PRO A 64 9.71 12.69 -17.97
CA PRO A 64 10.81 13.50 -18.48
C PRO A 64 10.94 13.36 -20.00
N SER A 65 11.10 14.51 -20.68
CA SER A 65 11.41 14.52 -22.10
C SER A 65 12.89 14.16 -22.33
N PHE A 66 13.16 12.89 -22.58
CA PHE A 66 14.49 12.49 -23.03
C PHE A 66 14.65 12.90 -24.50
N LYS A 67 15.51 13.90 -24.76
CA LYS A 67 15.90 14.24 -26.13
C LYS A 67 16.58 13.02 -26.76
N ALA A 68 16.17 12.65 -27.97
CA ALA A 68 16.81 11.56 -28.70
C ALA A 68 18.30 11.89 -28.92
N GLY A 69 19.19 11.00 -28.48
CA GLY A 69 20.62 11.18 -28.57
C GLY A 69 21.42 9.97 -28.03
N PRO A 70 22.75 9.95 -28.24
CA PRO A 70 23.63 8.89 -27.76
C PRO A 70 23.52 8.75 -26.23
N GLY A 71 23.30 7.53 -25.74
CA GLY A 71 23.14 7.24 -24.31
C GLY A 71 21.69 7.08 -23.81
N VAL A 72 20.69 7.36 -24.66
CA VAL A 72 19.28 7.05 -24.38
C VAL A 72 18.82 5.79 -25.14
N GLU A 73 19.61 5.33 -26.12
CA GLU A 73 19.37 4.09 -26.85
C GLU A 73 19.52 2.88 -25.94
N GLY A 74 18.46 2.05 -25.85
CA GLY A 74 18.43 0.88 -24.96
C GLY A 74 18.15 1.18 -23.49
N LEU A 75 17.85 2.44 -23.13
CA LEU A 75 17.49 2.84 -21.77
C LEU A 75 16.16 2.20 -21.35
N TRP A 76 16.20 1.42 -20.28
CA TRP A 76 14.98 0.89 -19.66
C TRP A 76 14.28 2.01 -18.89
N ARG A 77 12.97 2.13 -19.07
CA ARG A 77 12.19 3.20 -18.44
C ARG A 77 10.92 2.65 -17.80
N LEU A 78 10.67 3.11 -16.59
CA LEU A 78 9.38 2.96 -15.92
C LEU A 78 8.92 4.32 -15.43
N PHE A 79 7.78 4.78 -15.94
CA PHE A 79 7.12 5.97 -15.44
C PHE A 79 5.94 5.60 -14.54
N VAL A 80 5.89 6.20 -13.35
CA VAL A 80 4.78 6.12 -12.41
C VAL A 80 4.26 7.54 -12.15
N PRO A 81 3.08 7.90 -12.69
CA PRO A 81 2.52 9.23 -12.49
C PRO A 81 2.07 9.40 -11.03
N ALA A 82 2.72 10.31 -10.29
CA ALA A 82 2.42 10.54 -8.88
C ALA A 82 2.75 11.98 -8.45
N LEU A 83 1.81 12.62 -7.75
CA LEU A 83 2.04 13.88 -7.05
C LEU A 83 2.74 13.63 -5.71
N ASP A 84 3.46 14.62 -5.20
CA ASP A 84 4.03 14.55 -3.85
C ASP A 84 3.02 15.03 -2.81
N LYS A 85 1.95 14.24 -2.64
CA LYS A 85 0.88 14.54 -1.69
C LYS A 85 0.51 13.30 -0.88
N PRO A 86 0.10 13.44 0.39
CA PRO A 86 -0.32 12.31 1.23
C PRO A 86 -1.47 11.48 0.66
N GLU A 87 -2.34 12.11 -0.13
CA GLU A 87 -3.50 11.46 -0.76
C GLU A 87 -3.08 10.57 -1.94
N THR A 88 -1.88 10.76 -2.50
CA THR A 88 -1.42 10.01 -3.67
C THR A 88 -1.19 8.54 -3.35
N ASP A 89 -1.79 7.65 -4.15
CA ASP A 89 -1.61 6.20 -4.03
C ASP A 89 -0.30 5.77 -4.69
N LEU A 90 0.74 5.57 -3.88
CA LEU A 90 2.01 4.98 -4.29
C LEU A 90 2.08 3.49 -3.95
N LEU A 91 1.36 3.04 -2.91
CA LEU A 91 1.29 1.65 -2.45
C LEU A 91 0.98 0.69 -3.59
N SER A 92 -0.04 1.00 -4.39
CA SER A 92 -0.47 0.17 -5.53
C SER A 92 0.58 0.00 -6.64
N HIS A 93 1.65 0.80 -6.61
CA HIS A 93 2.74 0.76 -7.60
C HIS A 93 4.03 0.13 -7.07
N LEU A 94 4.15 -0.10 -5.75
CA LEU A 94 5.41 -0.48 -5.14
C LEU A 94 5.99 -1.78 -5.71
N ASP A 95 5.20 -2.84 -5.87
CA ASP A 95 5.71 -4.10 -6.42
C ASP A 95 6.21 -3.97 -7.85
N ARG A 96 5.50 -3.20 -8.69
CA ARG A 96 5.95 -2.92 -10.06
C ARG A 96 7.27 -2.14 -10.07
N CYS A 97 7.42 -1.15 -9.19
CA CYS A 97 8.64 -0.38 -9.03
C CYS A 97 9.81 -1.24 -8.54
N VAL A 98 9.59 -2.02 -7.49
CA VAL A 98 10.62 -2.89 -6.90
C VAL A 98 11.04 -3.98 -7.88
N ALA A 99 10.09 -4.56 -8.64
CA ALA A 99 10.38 -5.53 -9.68
C ALA A 99 11.24 -4.93 -10.81
N PHE A 100 10.94 -3.71 -11.26
CA PHE A 100 11.75 -3.02 -12.27
C PHE A 100 13.19 -2.81 -11.79
N ILE A 101 13.39 -2.30 -10.57
CA ILE A 101 14.72 -2.10 -10.00
C ILE A 101 15.45 -3.44 -9.87
N GLY A 102 14.78 -4.46 -9.31
CA GLY A 102 15.35 -5.80 -9.11
C GLY A 102 15.78 -6.46 -10.42
N GLN A 103 14.93 -6.42 -11.45
CA GLN A 103 15.24 -7.01 -12.75
C GLN A 103 16.41 -6.27 -13.43
N ALA A 104 16.40 -4.93 -13.43
CA ALA A 104 17.49 -4.17 -14.02
C ALA A 104 18.83 -4.48 -13.36
N ARG A 105 18.87 -4.54 -12.02
CA ARG A 105 20.08 -4.88 -11.26
C ARG A 105 20.52 -6.33 -11.48
N ALA A 106 19.60 -7.28 -11.59
CA ALA A 106 19.91 -8.68 -11.89
C ALA A 106 20.57 -8.86 -13.27
N GLU A 107 20.26 -7.98 -14.22
CA GLU A 107 20.91 -7.92 -15.54
C GLU A 107 22.16 -7.02 -15.56
N GLY A 108 22.68 -6.62 -14.38
CA GLY A 108 23.91 -5.84 -14.26
C GLY A 108 23.78 -4.37 -14.66
N ARG A 109 22.55 -3.84 -14.78
CA ARG A 109 22.33 -2.42 -15.09
C ARG A 109 22.36 -1.57 -13.84
N ALA A 110 22.98 -0.39 -13.95
CA ALA A 110 22.80 0.67 -12.97
C ALA A 110 21.43 1.34 -13.15
N VAL A 111 20.74 1.58 -12.03
CA VAL A 111 19.37 2.08 -11.98
C VAL A 111 19.32 3.44 -11.31
N LEU A 112 18.66 4.42 -11.92
CA LEU A 112 18.29 5.68 -11.27
C LEU A 112 16.81 5.67 -10.92
N VAL A 113 16.49 5.93 -9.66
CA VAL A 113 15.13 6.26 -9.21
C VAL A 113 15.06 7.75 -8.92
N HIS A 114 14.20 8.47 -9.63
CA HIS A 114 14.09 9.92 -9.43
C HIS A 114 12.65 10.42 -9.36
N CYS A 115 12.51 11.58 -8.75
CA CYS A 115 11.30 12.40 -8.80
C CYS A 115 11.71 13.86 -9.06
N HIS A 116 10.87 14.83 -8.69
CA HIS A 116 11.19 16.24 -8.89
C HIS A 116 12.38 16.70 -8.02
N ALA A 117 12.27 16.54 -6.70
CA ALA A 117 13.26 17.05 -5.74
C ALA A 117 14.28 15.99 -5.26
N GLY A 118 14.00 14.70 -5.44
CA GLY A 118 14.81 13.63 -4.85
C GLY A 118 14.68 13.53 -3.33
N VAL A 119 13.52 13.92 -2.77
CA VAL A 119 13.31 14.06 -1.32
C VAL A 119 12.20 13.16 -0.78
N SER A 120 11.13 12.91 -1.55
CA SER A 120 9.93 12.22 -1.06
C SER A 120 9.53 11.02 -1.93
N ARG A 121 8.95 11.23 -3.12
CA ARG A 121 8.49 10.12 -4.01
C ARG A 121 9.56 9.08 -4.33
N SER A 122 10.74 9.50 -4.81
CA SER A 122 11.85 8.59 -5.12
C SER A 122 12.43 7.94 -3.86
N VAL A 123 12.49 8.69 -2.75
CA VAL A 123 12.89 8.18 -1.43
C VAL A 123 11.94 7.05 -1.00
N ALA A 124 10.62 7.23 -1.14
CA ALA A 124 9.64 6.21 -0.79
C ALA A 124 9.81 4.92 -1.61
N ILE A 125 10.08 5.02 -2.92
CA ILE A 125 10.35 3.85 -3.77
C ILE A 125 11.65 3.14 -3.37
N ILE A 126 12.73 3.88 -3.13
CA ILE A 126 14.01 3.28 -2.70
C ILE A 126 13.82 2.60 -1.33
N THR A 127 13.11 3.23 -0.39
CA THR A 127 12.78 2.62 0.89
C THR A 127 11.99 1.33 0.70
N ALA A 128 10.96 1.29 -0.16
CA ALA A 128 10.21 0.07 -0.47
C ALA A 128 11.11 -1.04 -1.03
N PHE A 129 12.02 -0.70 -1.94
CA PHE A 129 12.99 -1.62 -2.51
C PHE A 129 13.89 -2.23 -1.43
N LEU A 130 14.46 -1.41 -0.55
CA LEU A 130 15.28 -1.86 0.57
C LEU A 130 14.48 -2.72 1.56
N MET A 131 13.24 -2.33 1.87
CA MET A 131 12.36 -3.13 2.73
C MET A 131 12.12 -4.54 2.18
N LYS A 132 11.79 -4.65 0.89
CA LYS A 132 11.50 -5.95 0.26
C LYS A 132 12.74 -6.82 0.07
N THR A 133 13.86 -6.23 -0.33
CA THR A 133 15.07 -6.99 -0.66
C THR A 133 15.89 -7.39 0.57
N ASP A 134 15.97 -6.51 1.57
CA ASP A 134 16.71 -6.77 2.81
C ASP A 134 15.81 -7.31 3.95
N LEU A 135 14.49 -7.46 3.70
CA LEU A 135 13.47 -7.81 4.72
C LEU A 135 13.52 -6.88 5.94
N LEU A 136 13.68 -5.58 5.70
CA LEU A 136 13.79 -4.58 6.76
C LEU A 136 12.41 -4.00 7.12
N PRO A 137 12.15 -3.73 8.41
CA PRO A 137 11.07 -2.83 8.81
C PRO A 137 11.24 -1.45 8.18
N PHE A 138 10.12 -0.75 7.95
CA PHE A 138 10.08 0.59 7.38
C PHE A 138 11.07 1.54 8.05
N GLU A 139 11.04 1.59 9.39
CA GLU A 139 11.88 2.51 10.17
C GLU A 139 13.38 2.28 9.90
N LYS A 140 13.80 1.03 9.73
CA LYS A 140 15.20 0.67 9.48
C LYS A 140 15.64 0.91 8.05
N ALA A 141 14.78 0.62 7.07
CA ALA A 141 15.07 0.94 5.68
C ALA A 141 15.16 2.47 5.46
N TYR A 142 14.26 3.23 6.09
CA TYR A 142 14.24 4.68 5.97
C TYR A 142 15.41 5.34 6.71
N GLU A 143 15.73 4.90 7.93
CA GLU A 143 16.90 5.37 8.70
C GLU A 143 18.21 5.18 7.90
N LYS A 144 18.41 4.03 7.26
CA LYS A 144 19.57 3.79 6.38
C LYS A 144 19.67 4.84 5.28
N LEU A 145 18.54 5.18 4.65
CA LEU A 145 18.51 6.16 3.57
C LEU A 145 18.75 7.59 4.08
N GLN A 146 18.22 7.93 5.27
CA GLN A 146 18.43 9.24 5.89
C GLN A 146 19.87 9.47 6.35
N ILE A 147 20.59 8.40 6.76
CA ILE A 147 22.04 8.48 7.04
C ILE A 147 22.83 8.89 5.79
N LEU A 148 22.46 8.33 4.63
CA LEU A 148 23.11 8.65 3.35
C LEU A 148 22.64 9.99 2.77
N LYS A 149 21.38 10.35 3.00
CA LYS A 149 20.74 11.57 2.53
C LYS A 149 19.95 12.26 3.65
N PRO A 150 20.59 13.14 4.43
CA PRO A 150 19.93 13.83 5.54
C PRO A 150 18.71 14.66 5.13
N GLU A 151 18.63 15.12 3.87
CA GLU A 151 17.48 15.86 3.36
C GLU A 151 16.30 14.96 2.95
N ALA A 152 16.44 13.62 3.00
CA ALA A 152 15.37 12.70 2.67
C ALA A 152 14.20 12.83 3.67
N LYS A 153 13.04 13.22 3.14
CA LYS A 153 11.85 13.51 3.91
C LYS A 153 10.61 13.23 3.08
N MET A 154 10.15 11.98 3.08
CA MET A 154 8.89 11.62 2.43
C MET A 154 7.68 12.19 3.19
N ASN A 155 6.58 12.40 2.49
CA ASN A 155 5.34 12.82 3.16
C ASN A 155 4.74 11.67 4.00
N GLU A 156 3.93 12.04 4.97
CA GLU A 156 3.31 11.15 5.96
C GLU A 156 2.39 10.08 5.34
N GLY A 157 1.78 10.38 4.18
CA GLY A 157 0.96 9.42 3.45
C GLY A 157 1.82 8.29 2.87
N PHE A 158 3.01 8.60 2.36
CA PHE A 158 3.96 7.59 1.88
C PHE A 158 4.56 6.78 3.03
N GLU A 159 4.88 7.40 4.17
CA GLU A 159 5.33 6.65 5.35
C GLU A 159 4.28 5.63 5.80
N TRP A 160 3.01 6.04 5.85
CA TRP A 160 1.91 5.15 6.20
C TRP A 160 1.74 4.02 5.18
N GLN A 161 1.82 4.33 3.88
CA GLN A 161 1.75 3.33 2.81
C GLN A 161 2.88 2.28 2.90
N LEU A 162 4.11 2.69 3.26
CA LEU A 162 5.21 1.75 3.48
C LEU A 162 4.99 0.87 4.72
N LYS A 163 4.41 1.40 5.79
CA LYS A 163 4.00 0.60 6.95
C LYS A 163 2.93 -0.43 6.59
N LEU A 164 1.97 -0.07 5.72
CA LEU A 164 1.01 -1.03 5.17
C LEU A 164 1.70 -2.09 4.31
N TYR A 165 2.66 -1.70 3.48
CA TYR A 165 3.44 -2.62 2.66
C TYR A 165 4.18 -3.65 3.53
N GLN A 166 4.80 -3.21 4.63
CA GLN A 166 5.38 -4.11 5.63
C GLN A 166 4.33 -5.03 6.27
N ALA A 167 3.17 -4.49 6.67
CA ALA A 167 2.10 -5.26 7.30
C ALA A 167 1.50 -6.34 6.36
N MET A 168 1.59 -6.12 5.05
CA MET A 168 1.22 -7.09 4.01
C MET A 168 2.37 -8.03 3.62
N GLY A 169 3.49 -8.02 4.37
CA GLY A 169 4.62 -8.91 4.10
C GLY A 169 5.52 -8.47 2.94
N TYR A 170 5.63 -7.16 2.70
CA TYR A 170 6.42 -6.56 1.62
C TYR A 170 5.89 -6.96 0.23
N GLU A 171 4.57 -7.12 0.11
CA GLU A 171 3.87 -7.41 -1.13
C GLU A 171 2.54 -6.66 -1.14
N VAL A 172 2.12 -6.22 -2.32
CA VAL A 172 0.81 -5.59 -2.53
C VAL A 172 -0.21 -6.69 -2.80
N ASP A 173 -0.58 -7.43 -1.77
CA ASP A 173 -1.66 -8.41 -1.87
C ASP A 173 -3.01 -7.71 -1.95
N THR A 174 -3.50 -7.58 -3.19
CA THR A 174 -4.79 -6.94 -3.47
C THR A 174 -6.00 -7.66 -2.90
N SER A 175 -5.85 -8.93 -2.50
CA SER A 175 -6.90 -9.73 -1.87
C SER A 175 -6.97 -9.56 -0.35
N SER A 176 -5.90 -9.01 0.25
CA SER A 176 -5.81 -8.81 1.70
C SER A 176 -6.83 -7.79 2.22
N ALA A 177 -7.32 -8.02 3.45
CA ALA A 177 -8.19 -7.06 4.13
C ALA A 177 -7.53 -5.69 4.32
N ILE A 178 -6.20 -5.66 4.53
CA ILE A 178 -5.42 -4.44 4.69
C ILE A 178 -5.50 -3.59 3.42
N TYR A 179 -5.19 -4.18 2.27
CA TYR A 179 -5.23 -3.46 1.00
C TYR A 179 -6.65 -3.02 0.63
N LYS A 180 -7.65 -3.87 0.91
CA LYS A 180 -9.07 -3.55 0.70
C LYS A 180 -9.54 -2.37 1.55
N GLN A 181 -9.12 -2.29 2.81
CA GLN A 181 -9.42 -1.14 3.65
C GLN A 181 -8.71 0.13 3.13
N TYR A 182 -7.44 0.02 2.75
CA TYR A 182 -6.64 1.11 2.18
C TYR A 182 -7.30 1.73 0.95
N ARG A 183 -7.65 0.91 -0.05
CA ARG A 183 -8.27 1.38 -1.30
C ARG A 183 -9.63 2.02 -1.06
N LEU A 184 -10.41 1.54 -0.10
CA LEU A 184 -11.69 2.15 0.28
C LEU A 184 -11.52 3.54 0.88
N GLN A 185 -10.49 3.77 1.70
CA GLN A 185 -10.16 5.10 2.20
C GLN A 185 -9.73 6.03 1.06
N LYS A 186 -8.89 5.55 0.14
CA LYS A 186 -8.47 6.33 -1.04
C LYS A 186 -9.62 6.74 -1.95
N VAL A 187 -10.68 5.93 -2.03
CA VAL A 187 -11.89 6.30 -2.76
C VAL A 187 -12.57 7.53 -2.16
N THR A 188 -12.68 7.61 -0.82
CA THR A 188 -13.31 8.77 -0.18
C THR A 188 -12.53 10.07 -0.39
N GLU A 189 -11.20 9.99 -0.53
CA GLU A 189 -10.35 11.14 -0.87
C GLU A 189 -10.55 11.58 -2.34
N LYS A 190 -10.70 10.62 -3.27
CA LYS A 190 -10.75 10.89 -4.71
C LYS A 190 -12.15 11.21 -5.24
N TYR A 191 -13.20 10.66 -4.63
CA TYR A 191 -14.59 10.78 -5.08
C TYR A 191 -15.48 11.33 -3.95
N PRO A 192 -15.33 12.60 -3.55
CA PRO A 192 -16.04 13.15 -2.39
C PRO A 192 -17.57 13.15 -2.55
N GLU A 193 -18.08 13.21 -3.79
CA GLU A 193 -19.52 13.15 -4.08
C GLU A 193 -20.06 11.73 -4.25
N LEU A 194 -19.18 10.72 -4.35
CA LEU A 194 -19.54 9.30 -4.50
C LEU A 194 -20.53 8.99 -5.66
N GLN A 195 -20.58 9.84 -6.70
CA GLN A 195 -21.51 9.65 -7.83
C GLN A 195 -21.00 8.66 -8.88
N ASN A 196 -19.68 8.49 -9.01
CA ASN A 196 -19.05 7.69 -10.06
C ASN A 196 -17.96 6.79 -9.46
N LEU A 197 -18.36 5.84 -8.63
CA LEU A 197 -17.45 4.90 -7.99
C LEU A 197 -16.88 3.90 -9.02
N PRO A 198 -15.57 3.60 -9.01
CA PRO A 198 -14.99 2.60 -9.90
C PRO A 198 -15.59 1.21 -9.68
N GLN A 199 -15.83 0.45 -10.76
CA GLN A 199 -16.38 -0.91 -10.64
C GLN A 199 -15.45 -1.86 -9.88
N GLU A 200 -14.13 -1.66 -9.97
CA GLU A 200 -13.16 -2.47 -9.23
C GLU A 200 -13.21 -2.26 -7.70
N LEU A 201 -14.00 -1.29 -7.22
CA LEU A 201 -14.23 -1.11 -5.79
C LEU A 201 -15.13 -2.20 -5.21
N PHE A 202 -16.00 -2.78 -6.04
CA PHE A 202 -17.04 -3.68 -5.59
C PHE A 202 -16.61 -5.13 -5.76
N ALA A 203 -16.73 -5.91 -4.68
CA ALA A 203 -16.69 -7.35 -4.76
C ALA A 203 -17.85 -7.87 -5.64
N VAL A 204 -17.56 -8.93 -6.39
CA VAL A 204 -18.53 -9.56 -7.30
C VAL A 204 -19.73 -10.08 -6.52
N ASP A 205 -20.95 -9.82 -7.02
CA ASP A 205 -22.16 -10.40 -6.43
C ASP A 205 -22.06 -11.94 -6.43
N PRO A 206 -22.17 -12.63 -5.28
CA PRO A 206 -22.00 -14.07 -5.22
C PRO A 206 -23.09 -14.87 -5.95
N THR A 207 -24.10 -14.23 -6.51
CA THR A 207 -25.14 -14.86 -7.32
C THR A 207 -24.89 -14.83 -8.83
N THR A 208 -23.94 -14.00 -9.31
CA THR A 208 -23.61 -13.91 -10.74
C THR A 208 -22.57 -14.94 -11.18
N VAL A 209 -21.75 -15.46 -10.26
CA VAL A 209 -20.69 -16.44 -10.56
C VAL A 209 -20.84 -17.67 -9.68
N SER A 210 -21.14 -18.82 -10.31
CA SER A 210 -21.31 -20.13 -9.65
C SER A 210 -20.03 -20.96 -9.55
N GLN A 211 -18.87 -20.42 -9.94
CA GLN A 211 -17.65 -21.22 -10.10
C GLN A 211 -16.60 -20.94 -9.02
N GLY A 212 -16.36 -21.95 -8.18
CA GLY A 212 -15.04 -22.60 -8.21
C GLY A 212 -13.98 -22.20 -7.18
N LEU A 213 -14.25 -21.35 -6.19
CA LEU A 213 -13.29 -21.17 -5.08
C LEU A 213 -13.54 -22.25 -4.03
N LYS A 214 -12.64 -23.26 -4.03
CA LYS A 214 -12.60 -24.29 -2.98
C LYS A 214 -12.41 -23.60 -1.63
N ASP A 215 -13.19 -24.03 -0.64
CA ASP A 215 -13.11 -23.62 0.77
C ASP A 215 -13.58 -22.20 1.13
N GLU A 216 -14.25 -21.50 0.22
CA GLU A 216 -14.80 -20.17 0.52
C GLU A 216 -16.15 -20.26 1.24
N VAL A 217 -16.29 -19.47 2.32
CA VAL A 217 -17.51 -19.41 3.12
C VAL A 217 -18.47 -18.39 2.50
N LEU A 218 -19.74 -18.77 2.35
CA LEU A 218 -20.77 -17.96 1.73
C LEU A 218 -21.79 -17.48 2.77
N TYR A 219 -22.02 -16.16 2.82
CA TYR A 219 -22.97 -15.55 3.74
C TYR A 219 -24.29 -15.26 3.03
N LYS A 220 -25.38 -15.79 3.59
CA LYS A 220 -26.73 -15.70 3.01
C LYS A 220 -27.68 -14.94 3.92
N CYS A 221 -28.62 -14.20 3.33
CA CYS A 221 -29.68 -13.54 4.07
C CYS A 221 -30.51 -14.58 4.85
N ARG A 222 -30.66 -14.37 6.17
CA ARG A 222 -31.40 -15.31 7.03
C ARG A 222 -32.89 -15.42 6.70
N LYS A 223 -33.49 -14.37 6.13
CA LYS A 223 -34.92 -14.32 5.77
C LYS A 223 -35.23 -15.07 4.47
N CYS A 224 -34.42 -14.87 3.42
CA CYS A 224 -34.74 -15.32 2.06
C CYS A 224 -33.68 -16.21 1.41
N ARG A 225 -32.59 -16.48 2.13
CA ARG A 225 -31.44 -17.28 1.71
C ARG A 225 -30.70 -16.80 0.45
N ARG A 226 -30.92 -15.56 0.01
CA ARG A 226 -30.09 -14.96 -1.07
C ARG A 226 -28.65 -14.81 -0.59
N SER A 227 -27.69 -15.23 -1.38
CA SER A 227 -26.26 -14.99 -1.16
C SER A 227 -25.95 -13.49 -1.19
N LEU A 228 -25.17 -13.02 -0.22
CA LEU A 228 -24.88 -11.60 -0.03
C LEU A 228 -23.39 -11.30 -0.21
N PHE A 229 -22.49 -12.04 0.45
CA PHE A 229 -21.05 -11.83 0.34
C PHE A 229 -20.29 -13.11 0.69
N ARG A 230 -18.97 -13.10 0.45
CA ARG A 230 -18.07 -14.23 0.72
C ARG A 230 -17.15 -13.91 1.89
N SER A 231 -16.48 -14.91 2.47
CA SER A 231 -15.44 -14.68 3.49
C SER A 231 -14.33 -13.77 3.02
N SER A 232 -13.95 -13.83 1.73
CA SER A 232 -12.95 -12.92 1.14
C SER A 232 -13.36 -11.45 1.19
N SER A 233 -14.65 -11.14 1.31
CA SER A 233 -15.16 -9.77 1.42
C SER A 233 -15.02 -9.19 2.83
N ILE A 234 -14.68 -9.99 3.84
CA ILE A 234 -14.61 -9.54 5.23
C ILE A 234 -13.32 -8.73 5.46
N LEU A 235 -13.49 -7.55 6.07
CA LEU A 235 -12.42 -6.65 6.48
C LEU A 235 -12.22 -6.81 7.99
N ASP A 236 -11.35 -7.74 8.36
CA ASP A 236 -11.04 -8.01 9.77
C ASP A 236 -10.38 -6.81 10.45
N HIS A 237 -10.67 -6.64 11.73
CA HIS A 237 -10.00 -5.67 12.58
C HIS A 237 -9.58 -6.31 13.90
N HIS A 238 -8.56 -5.74 14.52
CA HIS A 238 -8.23 -6.06 15.91
C HIS A 238 -9.33 -5.54 16.84
N GLU A 239 -9.74 -6.38 17.80
CA GLU A 239 -10.74 -6.02 18.81
C GLU A 239 -10.32 -4.75 19.57
N GLY A 240 -11.27 -3.83 19.77
CA GLY A 240 -11.03 -2.60 20.53
C GLY A 240 -11.05 -2.81 22.04
N SER A 241 -11.01 -1.71 22.79
CA SER A 241 -11.00 -1.71 24.27
C SER A 241 -12.32 -2.13 24.93
N GLY A 242 -13.24 -2.75 24.19
CA GLY A 242 -14.49 -3.29 24.69
C GLY A 242 -15.43 -2.22 25.27
N PRO A 243 -16.20 -2.53 26.33
CA PRO A 243 -17.17 -1.61 26.95
C PRO A 243 -16.59 -0.26 27.40
N ILE A 244 -15.28 -0.19 27.66
CA ILE A 244 -14.59 1.04 28.08
C ILE A 244 -14.67 2.11 26.98
N ALA A 245 -14.69 1.70 25.71
CA ALA A 245 -14.83 2.61 24.57
C ALA A 245 -16.22 3.29 24.49
N PHE A 246 -17.18 2.85 25.31
CA PHE A 246 -18.56 3.37 25.36
C PHE A 246 -18.85 4.19 26.62
N ALA A 247 -17.84 4.52 27.43
CA ALA A 247 -18.00 5.20 28.73
C ALA A 247 -18.78 6.54 28.66
N HIS A 248 -18.82 7.21 27.50
CA HIS A 248 -19.62 8.43 27.29
C HIS A 248 -21.13 8.18 27.10
N LYS A 249 -21.57 6.94 26.84
CA LYS A 249 -22.98 6.54 26.82
C LYS A 249 -23.31 5.93 28.18
N ARG A 250 -24.10 6.63 29.01
CA ARG A 250 -24.51 6.21 30.37
C ARG A 250 -24.74 4.69 30.44
N MET A 251 -23.87 3.98 31.16
CA MET A 251 -23.99 2.54 31.40
C MET A 251 -24.71 2.29 32.72
N THR A 252 -25.68 1.38 32.74
CA THR A 252 -26.27 0.81 33.95
C THR A 252 -25.34 -0.26 34.56
N PRO A 253 -25.33 -0.47 35.89
CA PRO A 253 -24.20 -1.08 36.60
C PRO A 253 -24.08 -2.60 36.52
N SER A 254 -24.85 -3.28 35.66
CA SER A 254 -25.00 -4.75 35.74
C SER A 254 -24.06 -5.58 34.86
N PHE A 255 -23.09 -4.98 34.17
CA PHE A 255 -22.19 -5.69 33.23
C PHE A 255 -20.72 -5.75 33.65
N MET A 256 -20.41 -5.56 34.93
CA MET A 256 -19.04 -5.48 35.45
C MET A 256 -18.37 -6.85 35.77
N LEU A 257 -18.91 -7.99 35.32
CA LEU A 257 -18.25 -9.29 35.52
C LEU A 257 -18.38 -10.21 34.30
N THR A 258 -17.42 -10.13 33.38
CA THR A 258 -16.85 -11.30 32.69
C THR A 258 -15.46 -10.96 32.17
N THR A 259 -14.47 -10.96 33.05
CA THR A 259 -13.07 -11.20 32.68
C THR A 259 -12.96 -12.65 32.22
N GLY A 260 -12.80 -12.90 30.91
CA GLY A 260 -12.41 -14.24 30.42
C GLY A 260 -13.04 -14.78 29.13
N ARG A 261 -13.91 -14.05 28.43
CA ARG A 261 -14.35 -14.44 27.07
C ARG A 261 -14.07 -13.29 26.10
N GLN A 262 -13.23 -13.54 25.09
CA GLN A 262 -12.99 -12.63 23.97
C GLN A 262 -14.35 -12.15 23.43
N ALA A 263 -14.58 -10.84 23.46
CA ALA A 263 -15.87 -10.26 23.11
C ALA A 263 -16.00 -10.22 21.59
N GLN A 264 -16.44 -11.33 21.01
CA GLN A 264 -16.62 -11.44 19.56
C GLN A 264 -17.55 -10.33 19.04
N CYS A 265 -17.11 -9.57 18.04
CA CYS A 265 -17.88 -8.50 17.41
C CYS A 265 -19.26 -9.00 16.93
N THR A 266 -20.29 -8.16 17.05
CA THR A 266 -21.69 -8.52 16.69
C THR A 266 -22.00 -8.37 15.20
N SER A 267 -21.06 -7.81 14.44
CA SER A 267 -21.20 -7.51 13.01
C SER A 267 -19.95 -7.92 12.25
N TYR A 268 -20.13 -8.21 10.96
CA TYR A 268 -19.06 -8.25 9.97
C TYR A 268 -18.91 -6.86 9.37
N PHE A 269 -17.67 -6.42 9.15
CA PHE A 269 -17.35 -5.30 8.28
C PHE A 269 -16.85 -5.90 6.97
N ILE A 270 -17.37 -5.42 5.85
CA ILE A 270 -17.05 -5.98 4.54
C ILE A 270 -16.65 -4.89 3.56
N GLU A 271 -15.97 -5.26 2.48
CA GLU A 271 -15.90 -4.40 1.31
C GLU A 271 -17.28 -4.30 0.63
N PRO A 272 -17.58 -3.20 -0.07
CA PRO A 272 -18.79 -3.08 -0.87
C PRO A 272 -18.94 -4.23 -1.86
N VAL A 273 -20.14 -4.77 -1.98
CA VAL A 273 -20.46 -5.80 -2.99
C VAL A 273 -21.34 -5.16 -4.07
N GLN A 274 -21.26 -5.61 -5.31
CA GLN A 274 -21.99 -5.03 -6.46
C GLN A 274 -23.49 -4.79 -6.19
N TRP A 275 -24.20 -5.68 -5.47
CA TRP A 275 -25.62 -5.45 -5.16
C TRP A 275 -25.88 -4.25 -4.24
N MET A 276 -24.86 -3.72 -3.56
CA MET A 276 -24.95 -2.54 -2.71
C MET A 276 -24.84 -1.23 -3.49
N GLU A 277 -24.34 -1.26 -4.73
CA GLU A 277 -23.98 -0.07 -5.51
C GLU A 277 -25.06 1.01 -5.50
N SER A 278 -26.30 0.65 -5.84
CA SER A 278 -27.41 1.61 -5.89
C SER A 278 -27.73 2.28 -4.54
N ALA A 279 -27.35 1.65 -3.42
CA ALA A 279 -27.55 2.21 -2.08
C ALA A 279 -26.38 3.10 -1.64
N LEU A 280 -25.22 3.04 -2.31
CA LEU A 280 -24.01 3.77 -1.93
C LEU A 280 -23.76 5.03 -2.77
N LEU A 281 -24.31 5.08 -3.98
CA LEU A 281 -24.06 6.20 -4.90
C LEU A 281 -24.70 7.50 -4.38
N GLY A 282 -23.89 8.56 -4.31
CA GLY A 282 -24.32 9.90 -3.93
C GLY A 282 -24.69 10.10 -2.46
N VAL A 283 -24.41 9.12 -1.59
CA VAL A 283 -24.79 9.17 -0.16
C VAL A 283 -23.64 8.75 0.76
N MET A 284 -23.48 9.46 1.88
CA MET A 284 -22.38 9.23 2.83
C MET A 284 -22.67 8.14 3.87
N ASP A 285 -23.94 7.90 4.17
CA ASP A 285 -24.37 6.89 5.12
C ASP A 285 -25.79 6.40 4.79
N GLY A 286 -26.14 5.23 5.31
CA GLY A 286 -27.45 4.66 5.04
C GLY A 286 -27.63 3.23 5.52
N GLN A 287 -28.74 2.63 5.10
CA GLN A 287 -29.10 1.26 5.45
C GLN A 287 -28.76 0.29 4.33
N LEU A 288 -28.26 -0.88 4.72
CA LEU A 288 -28.07 -1.99 3.78
C LEU A 288 -29.27 -2.93 3.87
N LEU A 289 -30.02 -3.03 2.77
CA LEU A 289 -31.21 -3.87 2.64
C LEU A 289 -30.91 -5.07 1.75
N CYS A 290 -31.50 -6.22 2.07
CA CYS A 290 -31.37 -7.39 1.21
C CYS A 290 -32.05 -7.15 -0.14
N PRO A 291 -31.36 -7.31 -1.29
CA PRO A 291 -31.92 -6.99 -2.61
C PRO A 291 -33.08 -7.90 -3.04
N LYS A 292 -33.27 -9.06 -2.39
CA LYS A 292 -34.38 -9.98 -2.68
C LYS A 292 -35.64 -9.78 -1.84
N CYS A 293 -35.49 -9.39 -0.57
CA CYS A 293 -36.61 -9.40 0.40
C CYS A 293 -36.73 -8.13 1.24
N SER A 294 -35.88 -7.13 0.96
CA SER A 294 -35.82 -5.82 1.61
C SER A 294 -35.63 -5.85 3.12
N ALA A 295 -35.26 -7.00 3.71
CA ALA A 295 -34.92 -7.08 5.12
C ALA A 295 -33.66 -6.27 5.41
N LYS A 296 -33.68 -5.50 6.51
CA LYS A 296 -32.50 -4.75 6.98
C LYS A 296 -31.38 -5.70 7.42
N LEU A 297 -30.23 -5.59 6.76
CA LEU A 297 -29.03 -6.39 7.02
C LEU A 297 -28.03 -5.65 7.92
N GLY A 298 -27.96 -4.32 7.76
CA GLY A 298 -27.07 -3.46 8.54
C GLY A 298 -27.06 -2.02 8.05
N SER A 299 -25.89 -1.38 8.08
CA SER A 299 -25.67 0.04 7.78
C SER A 299 -24.34 0.23 7.06
N PHE A 300 -24.17 1.39 6.42
CA PHE A 300 -22.86 1.84 5.97
C PHE A 300 -22.65 3.30 6.36
N ASN A 301 -21.38 3.68 6.52
CA ASN A 301 -20.95 5.05 6.73
C ASN A 301 -19.53 5.22 6.16
N TRP A 302 -19.38 6.13 5.20
CA TRP A 302 -18.10 6.40 4.55
C TRP A 302 -17.08 7.10 5.48
N TYR A 303 -17.53 7.83 6.50
CA TYR A 303 -16.66 8.38 7.55
C TYR A 303 -16.35 7.37 8.66
N GLY A 304 -17.07 6.24 8.66
CA GLY A 304 -16.86 5.14 9.57
C GLY A 304 -17.87 5.03 10.69
N GLU A 305 -17.85 3.88 11.36
CA GLU A 305 -18.68 3.57 12.52
C GLU A 305 -17.85 2.86 13.60
N GLN A 306 -18.27 3.02 14.86
CA GLN A 306 -17.67 2.30 15.97
C GLN A 306 -18.26 0.89 16.07
N CYS A 307 -17.41 -0.13 15.96
CA CYS A 307 -17.79 -1.52 16.19
C CYS A 307 -18.20 -1.74 17.65
N SER A 308 -18.99 -2.79 17.93
CA SER A 308 -19.36 -3.23 19.28
C SER A 308 -18.16 -3.55 20.19
N CYS A 309 -17.00 -3.86 19.63
CA CYS A 309 -15.75 -4.03 20.40
C CYS A 309 -15.08 -2.70 20.77
N GLY A 310 -15.61 -1.56 20.33
CA GLY A 310 -15.08 -0.22 20.57
C GLY A 310 -14.12 0.31 19.50
N ARG A 311 -13.71 -0.52 18.54
CA ARG A 311 -12.82 -0.13 17.43
C ARG A 311 -13.55 0.74 16.42
N TRP A 312 -12.94 1.85 16.01
CA TRP A 312 -13.45 2.68 14.91
C TRP A 312 -13.03 2.09 13.56
N ILE A 313 -13.97 1.95 12.63
CA ILE A 313 -13.75 1.37 11.29
C ILE A 313 -14.14 2.41 10.24
N THR A 314 -13.22 2.77 9.33
CA THR A 314 -13.44 3.80 8.31
C THR A 314 -12.86 3.41 6.95
N PRO A 315 -13.67 3.41 5.88
CA PRO A 315 -15.13 3.43 5.89
C PRO A 315 -15.71 2.14 6.49
N ALA A 316 -16.97 2.19 6.91
CA ALA A 316 -17.67 1.06 7.53
C ALA A 316 -18.84 0.58 6.67
N PHE A 317 -18.80 -0.68 6.23
CA PHE A 317 -19.97 -1.37 5.64
C PHE A 317 -20.32 -2.56 6.52
N GLN A 318 -21.29 -2.34 7.40
CA GLN A 318 -21.60 -3.24 8.50
C GLN A 318 -22.76 -4.16 8.15
N ILE A 319 -22.56 -5.47 8.31
CA ILE A 319 -23.62 -6.49 8.27
C ILE A 319 -23.74 -7.18 9.62
N HIS A 320 -24.93 -7.15 10.22
CA HIS A 320 -25.14 -7.79 11.51
C HIS A 320 -25.12 -9.33 11.41
N LYS A 321 -24.36 -9.99 12.28
CA LYS A 321 -24.22 -11.46 12.29
C LYS A 321 -25.57 -12.17 12.43
N ASN A 322 -26.51 -11.63 13.20
CA ASN A 322 -27.82 -12.24 13.40
C ASN A 322 -28.76 -12.16 12.18
N ARG A 323 -28.41 -11.38 11.14
CA ARG A 323 -29.19 -11.21 9.90
C ARG A 323 -28.72 -12.13 8.76
N VAL A 324 -27.60 -12.82 8.94
CA VAL A 324 -27.01 -13.69 7.93
C VAL A 324 -26.70 -15.07 8.48
N ASP A 325 -26.74 -16.08 7.61
CA ASP A 325 -26.30 -17.43 7.91
C ASP A 325 -24.99 -17.71 7.18
N GLU A 326 -24.03 -18.28 7.90
CA GLU A 326 -22.76 -18.76 7.36
C GLU A 326 -22.97 -20.14 6.72
N MET A 327 -22.57 -20.30 5.46
CA MET A 327 -22.63 -21.60 4.77
C MET A 327 -21.27 -21.95 4.16
N LYS A 328 -20.69 -23.05 4.64
CA LYS A 328 -19.48 -23.62 4.05
C LYS A 328 -19.84 -24.39 2.79
N ILE A 329 -19.21 -24.07 1.66
CA ILE A 329 -19.38 -24.83 0.43
C ILE A 329 -18.47 -26.06 0.52
N LEU A 330 -19.02 -27.19 0.97
CA LEU A 330 -18.30 -28.46 0.98
C LEU A 330 -18.17 -28.99 -0.46
N PRO A 331 -17.03 -29.61 -0.82
CA PRO A 331 -16.90 -30.27 -2.11
C PRO A 331 -17.93 -31.40 -2.22
N VAL A 332 -18.67 -31.43 -3.32
CA VAL A 332 -19.56 -32.55 -3.65
C VAL A 332 -18.69 -33.76 -3.93
N LEU A 333 -18.55 -34.66 -2.94
CA LEU A 333 -18.06 -36.01 -3.18
C LEU A 333 -19.01 -36.67 -4.17
N ARG A 334 -18.56 -36.90 -5.40
CA ARG A 334 -19.28 -37.71 -6.37
C ARG A 334 -19.39 -39.12 -5.77
N SER A 335 -20.54 -39.43 -5.18
CA SER A 335 -20.89 -40.80 -4.82
C SER A 335 -20.91 -41.62 -6.12
N GLN A 336 -19.89 -42.44 -6.31
CA GLN A 336 -19.91 -43.46 -7.34
C GLN A 336 -21.02 -44.44 -6.95
N THR A 337 -22.15 -44.34 -7.64
CA THR A 337 -23.15 -45.40 -7.64
C THR A 337 -22.50 -46.67 -8.20
N ARG A 338 -22.14 -47.59 -7.31
CA ARG A 338 -21.88 -48.99 -7.67
C ARG A 338 -23.15 -49.51 -8.36
N LYS A 339 -23.10 -49.67 -9.68
CA LYS A 339 -24.04 -50.53 -10.40
C LYS A 339 -23.71 -51.96 -9.97
N ILE A 340 -24.68 -52.64 -9.35
CA ILE A 340 -24.70 -54.09 -9.20
C ILE A 340 -25.30 -54.67 -10.48
#